data_AF-A0A0V8D3F2-F1
#
_entry.id   AF-A0A0V8D3F2-F1
#
_cell.length_a   1.000
_cell.length_b   1.000
_cell.length_c   1.000
_cell.angle_alpha   90.00
_cell.angle_beta   90.00
_cell.angle_gamma   90.00
#
_symmetry.space_group_name_H-M   'P 1'
#
loop_
_entity.id
_entity.type
_entity.pdbx_description
1 polymer ?
#
loop_
_entity_poly.entity_id
_entity_poly.type
_entity_poly.pdbx_seq_one_letter_code
_entity_poly.pdbx_strand_id
1 'polypeptide(L)'
;MDAENKKGIGLAALVAIIVSGAIGGGVFNLSNDLATNASPGGVVISWIVIGFGILMLVLSLNHLVVNKPELSGVSDYARAGFGNMVGFISGWGYWLSAWAGNIAFAVLMMTSVDYFFPGVFQAKNGSLTILSVIVVSIVSWIDLTRYARC
;
A
#
# COMPACT_ATOMS: atom_id res chain seq x y z
N MET A 1 39.99 -5.70 15.30
CA MET A 1 39.25 -4.90 16.30
C MET A 1 38.42 -3.85 15.54
N ASP A 2 37.52 -4.19 14.61
CA ASP A 2 36.30 -5.03 14.63
C ASP A 2 35.06 -4.23 15.06
N ALA A 3 34.38 -3.66 14.05
CA ALA A 3 32.92 -3.49 14.04
C ALA A 3 32.43 -3.37 12.58
N GLU A 4 32.35 -4.52 11.92
CA GLU A 4 31.30 -4.94 10.98
C GLU A 4 30.51 -3.84 10.21
N ASN A 5 30.88 -3.65 8.94
CA ASN A 5 30.06 -2.99 7.91
C ASN A 5 28.86 -3.89 7.56
N LYS A 6 27.83 -3.90 8.41
CA LYS A 6 26.48 -4.36 8.05
C LYS A 6 25.84 -3.25 7.22
N LYS A 7 25.88 -3.38 5.89
CA LYS A 7 25.21 -2.48 4.93
C LYS A 7 23.68 -2.49 5.16
N GLY A 8 23.22 -1.73 6.14
CA GLY A 8 21.83 -1.32 6.24
C GLY A 8 21.48 -0.35 5.12
N ILE A 9 20.28 -0.49 4.55
CA ILE A 9 19.74 0.44 3.55
C ILE A 9 19.83 1.87 4.12
N GLY A 10 20.46 2.79 3.39
CA GLY A 10 20.59 4.18 3.83
C GLY A 10 19.22 4.87 3.94
N LEU A 11 19.10 5.87 4.81
CA LEU A 11 17.84 6.63 5.04
C LEU A 11 17.19 7.09 3.74
N ALA A 12 18.00 7.59 2.79
CA ALA A 12 17.53 8.01 1.48
C ALA A 12 16.93 6.86 0.67
N ALA A 13 17.49 5.66 0.74
CA ALA A 13 16.98 4.49 0.04
C ALA A 13 15.70 3.94 0.70
N LEU A 14 15.58 3.98 2.03
CA LEU A 14 14.33 3.67 2.74
C LEU A 14 13.20 4.62 2.32
N VAL A 15 13.48 5.94 2.31
CA VAL A 15 12.50 6.94 1.86
C VAL A 15 12.15 6.72 0.39
N ALA A 16 13.13 6.45 -0.48
CA ALA A 16 12.89 6.19 -1.90
C ALA A 16 11.97 4.97 -2.12
N ILE A 17 12.16 3.89 -1.35
CA ILE A 17 11.29 2.70 -1.43
C ILE A 17 9.85 3.08 -1.05
N ILE A 18 9.65 3.80 0.05
CA ILE A 18 8.32 4.23 0.50
C ILE A 18 7.65 5.15 -0.54
N VAL A 19 8.39 6.14 -1.05
CA VAL A 19 7.88 7.09 -2.05
C VAL A 19 7.54 6.38 -3.36
N SER A 20 8.35 5.43 -3.81
CA SER A 20 8.04 4.63 -5.01
C SER A 20 6.77 3.79 -4.84
N GLY A 21 6.54 3.23 -3.65
CA GLY A 21 5.32 2.49 -3.33
C GLY A 21 4.08 3.39 -3.26
N ALA A 22 4.22 4.59 -2.70
CA ALA A 22 3.14 5.56 -2.58
C ALA A 22 2.74 6.19 -3.93
N ILE A 23 3.71 6.48 -4.80
CA ILE A 23 3.44 7.06 -6.13
C ILE A 23 2.74 6.02 -7.01
N GLY A 24 3.31 4.82 -7.13
CA GLY A 24 2.72 3.60 -7.72
C GLY A 24 1.67 3.77 -8.82
N GLY A 25 0.70 2.83 -8.87
CA GLY A 25 -0.43 2.91 -9.80
C GLY A 25 -1.57 3.82 -9.32
N GLY A 26 -1.54 4.21 -8.04
CA GLY A 26 -2.61 4.98 -7.39
C GLY A 26 -2.70 6.43 -7.89
N VAL A 27 -1.57 7.13 -8.02
CA VAL A 27 -1.58 8.56 -8.38
C VAL A 27 -2.18 8.80 -9.77
N PHE A 28 -1.91 7.94 -10.74
CA PHE A 28 -2.41 8.11 -12.11
C PHE A 28 -3.91 7.85 -12.24
N ASN A 29 -4.41 6.81 -11.56
CA ASN A 29 -5.83 6.45 -11.63
C ASN A 29 -6.67 7.47 -10.84
N LEU A 30 -6.22 7.84 -9.63
CA LEU A 30 -6.88 8.86 -8.83
C LEU A 30 -6.88 10.22 -9.54
N SER A 31 -5.79 10.60 -10.21
CA SER A 31 -5.75 11.86 -10.97
C SER A 31 -6.74 11.86 -12.14
N ASN A 32 -6.96 10.71 -12.80
CA ASN A 32 -7.95 10.58 -13.86
C ASN A 32 -9.39 10.74 -13.33
N ASP A 33 -9.71 10.09 -12.21
CA ASP A 33 -11.01 10.21 -11.55
C ASP A 33 -11.27 11.63 -11.01
N LEU A 34 -10.25 12.25 -10.41
CA LEU A 34 -10.35 13.62 -9.90
C LEU A 34 -10.52 14.64 -11.03
N ALA A 35 -9.86 14.44 -12.17
CA ALA A 35 -9.99 15.33 -13.33
C ALA A 35 -11.37 15.24 -14.00
N THR A 36 -12.02 14.08 -13.96
CA THR A 36 -13.32 13.84 -14.62
C THR A 36 -14.51 14.13 -13.72
N ASN A 37 -14.41 13.87 -12.41
CA ASN A 37 -15.58 13.87 -11.51
C ASN A 37 -15.53 14.88 -10.36
N ALA A 38 -14.39 15.54 -10.06
CA ALA A 38 -14.24 16.34 -8.84
C ALA A 38 -14.19 17.86 -9.08
N SER A 39 -14.84 18.62 -8.19
CA SER A 39 -14.67 20.08 -8.11
C SER A 39 -13.25 20.42 -7.62
N PRO A 40 -12.47 21.26 -8.34
CA PRO A 40 -11.09 21.57 -8.00
C PRO A 40 -10.90 22.05 -6.55
N GLY A 41 -11.89 22.78 -6.00
CA GLY A 41 -11.84 23.28 -4.62
C GLY A 41 -11.95 22.19 -3.56
N GLY A 42 -12.78 21.17 -3.79
CA GLY A 42 -12.96 20.06 -2.84
C GLY A 42 -11.73 19.15 -2.76
N VAL A 43 -11.03 18.97 -3.88
CA VAL A 43 -9.82 18.15 -3.96
C VAL A 43 -8.70 18.75 -3.10
N VAL A 44 -8.46 20.06 -3.23
CA VAL A 44 -7.41 20.76 -2.47
C VAL A 44 -7.65 20.67 -0.96
N ILE A 45 -8.90 20.88 -0.51
CA ILE A 45 -9.25 20.77 0.91
C ILE A 45 -9.03 19.34 1.41
N SER A 46 -9.43 18.34 0.62
CA SER A 46 -9.25 16.92 0.95
C SER A 46 -7.77 16.57 1.12
N TRP A 47 -6.91 17.04 0.22
CA TRP A 47 -5.45 16.85 0.32
C TRP A 47 -4.86 17.46 1.59
N ILE A 48 -5.30 18.67 1.97
CA ILE A 48 -4.83 19.32 3.20
C ILE A 48 -5.26 18.52 4.43
N VAL A 49 -6.53 18.11 4.50
CA VAL A 49 -7.07 17.34 5.64
C VAL A 49 -6.38 15.99 5.77
N ILE A 50 -6.22 15.26 4.66
CA ILE A 50 -5.54 13.95 4.65
C ILE A 50 -4.06 14.11 5.02
N GLY A 51 -3.37 15.08 4.42
CA GLY A 51 -1.97 15.37 4.73
C GLY A 51 -1.76 15.69 6.20
N PHE A 52 -2.63 16.53 6.77
CA PHE A 52 -2.60 16.85 8.19
C PHE A 52 -2.83 15.62 9.08
N GLY A 53 -3.80 14.76 8.74
CA GLY A 53 -4.06 13.52 9.46
C GLY A 53 -2.87 12.56 9.44
N ILE A 54 -2.21 12.40 8.27
CA ILE A 54 -1.02 11.56 8.14
C ILE A 54 0.14 12.12 8.97
N LEU A 55 0.35 13.44 8.98
CA LEU A 55 1.41 14.07 9.79
C LEU A 55 1.20 13.80 11.28
N MET A 56 -0.02 13.94 11.79
CA MET A 56 -0.34 13.62 13.18
C MET A 56 -0.07 12.14 13.51
N LEU A 57 -0.42 11.24 12.59
CA LEU A 57 -0.19 9.81 12.76
C LEU A 57 1.31 9.47 12.78
N VAL A 58 2.10 10.04 11.87
CA VAL A 58 3.55 9.83 11.82
C VAL A 58 4.23 10.36 13.07
N LEU A 59 3.82 11.53 13.57
CA LEU A 59 4.36 12.09 14.83
C LEU A 59 4.05 11.20 16.04
N SER A 60 2.84 10.65 16.11
CA SER A 60 2.48 9.68 17.15
C SER A 60 3.39 8.45 17.10
N LEU A 61 3.55 7.83 15.93
CA LEU A 61 4.44 6.67 15.76
C LEU A 61 5.90 7.01 16.07
N ASN A 62 6.37 8.19 15.67
CA ASN A 62 7.73 8.65 15.96
C ASN A 62 7.97 8.74 17.48
N HIS A 63 7.03 9.33 18.23
CA HIS A 63 7.10 9.35 19.70
C HIS A 63 7.14 7.94 20.31
N LEU A 64 6.43 6.96 19.76
CA LEU A 64 6.50 5.58 20.26
C LEU A 64 7.86 4.92 19.97
N VAL A 65 8.41 5.12 18.78
CA VAL A 65 9.71 4.56 18.36
C VAL A 65 10.86 5.10 19.22
N VAL A 66 10.85 6.40 19.55
CA VAL A 66 11.88 7.02 20.40
C VAL A 66 11.81 6.53 21.85
N ASN A 67 10.61 6.28 22.37
CA ASN A 67 10.42 5.89 23.78
C ASN A 67 10.58 4.39 24.06
N LYS A 68 10.37 3.50 23.07
CA LYS A 68 10.51 2.04 23.24
C LYS A 68 11.30 1.37 22.11
N PRO A 69 12.62 1.58 22.01
CA PRO A 69 13.44 1.05 20.92
C PRO A 69 13.61 -0.48 20.92
N GLU A 70 13.18 -1.18 21.98
CA GLU A 70 13.29 -2.64 22.11
C GLU A 70 12.21 -3.42 21.34
N LEU A 71 11.18 -2.75 20.80
CA LEU A 71 10.06 -3.40 20.09
C LEU A 71 10.26 -3.30 18.57
N SER A 72 10.24 -4.45 17.88
CA SER A 72 10.65 -4.58 16.48
C SER A 72 9.52 -4.47 15.44
N GLY A 73 8.29 -4.08 15.81
CA GLY A 73 7.20 -3.98 14.83
C GLY A 73 5.97 -3.25 15.34
N VAL A 74 5.20 -2.63 14.43
CA VAL A 74 3.96 -1.87 14.74
C VAL A 74 2.97 -2.71 15.57
N SER A 75 2.87 -4.01 15.30
CA SER A 75 2.07 -4.95 16.07
C SER A 75 2.60 -5.20 17.48
N ASP A 76 3.91 -5.16 17.68
CA ASP A 76 4.54 -5.36 18.99
C ASP A 76 4.43 -4.10 19.85
N TYR A 77 4.52 -2.90 19.25
CA TYR A 77 4.14 -1.65 19.91
C TYR A 77 2.67 -1.66 20.36
N ALA A 78 1.76 -2.15 19.51
CA ALA A 78 0.34 -2.27 19.84
C ALA A 78 0.08 -3.29 20.97
N ARG A 79 0.77 -4.44 20.97
CA ARG A 79 0.69 -5.43 22.07
C ARG A 79 1.20 -4.88 23.39
N ALA A 80 2.35 -4.20 23.36
CA ALA A 80 3.00 -3.67 24.55
C ALA A 80 2.27 -2.45 25.16
N GLY A 81 1.49 -1.71 24.38
CA GLY A 81 0.73 -0.54 24.84
C GLY A 81 -0.70 -0.86 25.29
N PHE A 82 -1.39 -1.76 24.58
CA PHE A 82 -2.85 -1.93 24.71
C PHE A 82 -3.30 -3.39 24.93
N GLY A 83 -2.35 -4.32 25.07
CA GLY A 83 -2.62 -5.74 25.33
C GLY A 83 -2.73 -6.61 24.07
N ASN A 84 -2.82 -7.93 24.28
CA ASN A 84 -2.75 -8.92 23.20
C ASN A 84 -3.85 -8.79 22.15
N MET A 85 -5.07 -8.37 22.53
CA MET A 85 -6.18 -8.22 21.59
C MET A 85 -5.96 -7.08 20.58
N VAL A 86 -5.44 -5.94 21.03
CA VAL A 86 -5.20 -4.79 20.14
C VAL A 86 -4.06 -5.07 19.17
N GLY A 87 -3.03 -5.78 19.62
CA GLY A 87 -1.98 -6.26 18.73
C GLY A 87 -2.43 -7.32 17.71
N PHE A 88 -3.40 -8.16 18.08
CA PHE A 88 -4.04 -9.08 17.13
C PHE A 88 -4.85 -8.32 16.07
N ILE A 89 -5.64 -7.32 16.48
CA ILE A 89 -6.41 -6.47 15.55
C ILE A 89 -5.49 -5.69 14.62
N SER A 90 -4.38 -5.14 15.11
CA SER A 90 -3.42 -4.43 14.25
C SER A 90 -2.73 -5.36 13.24
N GLY A 91 -2.38 -6.58 13.66
CA GLY A 91 -1.84 -7.60 12.75
C GLY A 91 -2.85 -8.02 11.69
N TRP A 92 -4.11 -8.20 12.09
CA TRP A 92 -5.22 -8.45 11.17
C TRP A 92 -5.47 -7.30 10.20
N GLY A 93 -5.43 -6.06 10.68
CA GLY A 93 -5.56 -4.87 9.85
C GLY A 93 -4.43 -4.77 8.82
N TYR A 94 -3.19 -5.04 9.23
CA TYR A 94 -2.05 -5.11 8.32
C TYR A 94 -2.24 -6.21 7.26
N TRP A 95 -2.65 -7.42 7.67
CA TRP A 95 -2.91 -8.52 6.74
C TRP A 95 -4.03 -8.21 5.74
N LEU A 96 -5.14 -7.64 6.20
CA LEU A 96 -6.24 -7.19 5.33
C LEU A 96 -5.79 -6.09 4.37
N SER A 97 -4.93 -5.16 4.83
CA SER A 97 -4.38 -4.12 3.96
C SER A 97 -3.50 -4.69 2.85
N ALA A 98 -2.71 -5.73 3.15
CA ALA A 98 -1.90 -6.43 2.15
C ALA A 98 -2.76 -7.15 1.11
N TRP A 99 -3.85 -7.78 1.54
CA TRP A 99 -4.85 -8.37 0.65
C TRP A 99 -5.53 -7.33 -0.25
N ALA A 100 -6.02 -6.24 0.34
CA ALA A 100 -6.66 -5.16 -0.40
C ALA A 100 -5.68 -4.52 -1.40
N GLY A 101 -4.41 -4.35 -1.02
CA GLY A 101 -3.34 -3.86 -1.89
C GLY A 101 -3.13 -4.77 -3.11
N ASN A 102 -3.01 -6.08 -2.90
CA ASN A 102 -2.87 -7.04 -4.01
C ASN A 102 -4.05 -6.98 -4.99
N ILE A 103 -5.27 -6.89 -4.46
CA ILE A 103 -6.48 -6.75 -5.29
C ILE A 103 -6.44 -5.42 -6.05
N ALA A 104 -6.08 -4.31 -5.40
CA ALA A 104 -6.00 -3.00 -6.06
C ALA A 104 -4.98 -3.00 -7.22
N PHE A 105 -3.79 -3.59 -7.03
CA PHE A 105 -2.80 -3.74 -8.09
C PHE A 105 -3.31 -4.59 -9.26
N ALA A 106 -3.99 -5.68 -8.95
CA ALA A 106 -4.63 -6.54 -9.94
C ALA A 106 -5.67 -5.79 -10.78
N VAL A 107 -6.54 -4.99 -10.14
CA VAL A 107 -7.51 -4.15 -10.84
C VAL A 107 -6.80 -3.12 -11.72
N LEU A 108 -5.79 -2.41 -11.19
CA LEU A 108 -5.04 -1.39 -11.93
C LEU A 108 -4.36 -1.96 -13.18
N MET A 109 -3.78 -3.15 -13.08
CA MET A 109 -3.18 -3.85 -14.21
C MET A 109 -4.22 -4.12 -15.30
N MET A 110 -5.39 -4.60 -14.91
CA MET A 110 -6.48 -4.92 -15.82
C MET A 110 -7.08 -3.66 -16.48
N THR A 111 -7.25 -2.58 -15.72
CA THR A 111 -7.64 -1.27 -16.27
C THR A 111 -6.65 -0.77 -17.31
N SER A 112 -5.35 -0.93 -17.04
CA SER A 112 -4.29 -0.47 -17.95
C SER A 112 -4.25 -1.30 -19.24
N VAL A 113 -4.56 -2.60 -19.17
CA VAL A 113 -4.62 -3.48 -20.35
C VAL A 113 -5.92 -3.26 -21.15
N ASP A 114 -7.04 -2.97 -20.49
CA ASP A 114 -8.31 -2.66 -21.15
C ASP A 114 -8.22 -1.39 -22.01
N TYR A 115 -7.36 -0.44 -21.65
CA TYR A 115 -7.08 0.74 -22.48
C TYR A 115 -6.60 0.38 -23.90
N PHE A 116 -5.88 -0.74 -24.08
CA PHE A 116 -5.41 -1.21 -25.39
C PHE A 116 -6.41 -2.11 -26.11
N PHE A 117 -7.25 -2.85 -25.36
CA PHE A 117 -8.28 -3.75 -25.88
C PHE A 117 -9.63 -3.43 -25.23
N PRO A 118 -10.34 -2.40 -25.72
CA PRO A 118 -11.53 -1.89 -25.05
C PRO A 118 -12.63 -2.95 -24.96
N GLY A 119 -13.07 -3.28 -23.74
CA GLY A 119 -14.20 -4.16 -23.46
C GLY A 119 -13.89 -5.66 -23.34
N VAL A 120 -12.61 -6.04 -23.32
CA VAL A 120 -12.18 -7.44 -23.11
C VAL A 120 -11.93 -7.75 -21.63
N PHE A 121 -11.43 -6.77 -20.87
CA PHE A 121 -10.99 -6.96 -19.48
C PHE A 121 -11.85 -6.19 -18.47
N GLN A 122 -12.53 -5.12 -18.90
CA GLN A 122 -13.56 -4.46 -18.12
C GLN A 122 -14.91 -4.48 -18.82
N ALA A 123 -15.96 -4.84 -18.08
CA ALA A 123 -17.32 -4.68 -18.54
C ALA A 123 -17.73 -3.20 -18.47
N LYS A 124 -18.67 -2.78 -19.32
CA LYS A 124 -19.16 -1.38 -19.42
C LYS A 124 -19.72 -0.77 -18.12
N ASN A 125 -19.88 -1.59 -17.07
CA ASN A 125 -20.33 -1.20 -15.73
C ASN A 125 -19.18 -0.96 -14.74
N GLY A 126 -17.92 -1.03 -15.19
CA GLY A 126 -16.74 -0.91 -14.31
C GLY A 126 -16.41 -2.18 -13.52
N SER A 127 -17.12 -3.29 -13.76
CA SER A 127 -16.80 -4.58 -13.15
C SER A 127 -15.71 -5.29 -13.94
N LEU A 128 -14.78 -5.92 -13.23
CA LEU A 128 -13.80 -6.83 -13.80
C LEU A 128 -14.52 -8.00 -14.47
N THR A 129 -14.11 -8.32 -15.69
CA THR A 129 -14.63 -9.48 -16.43
C THR A 129 -14.06 -10.78 -15.83
N ILE A 130 -14.74 -11.91 -16.01
CA ILE A 130 -14.26 -13.24 -15.56
C ILE A 130 -12.84 -13.52 -16.12
N LEU A 131 -12.55 -13.04 -17.32
CA LEU A 131 -11.24 -13.18 -17.97
C LEU A 131 -10.13 -12.40 -17.25
N SER A 132 -10.41 -11.20 -16.75
CA SER A 132 -9.44 -10.44 -15.96
C SER A 132 -9.14 -11.10 -14.62
N VAL A 133 -10.14 -11.72 -13.98
CA VAL A 133 -9.95 -12.48 -12.72
C VAL A 133 -9.01 -13.67 -12.95
N ILE A 134 -9.21 -14.43 -14.04
CA ILE A 134 -8.36 -15.57 -14.37
C ILE A 134 -6.91 -15.13 -14.61
N VAL A 135 -6.68 -14.06 -15.38
CA VAL A 135 -5.33 -13.57 -15.66
C VAL A 135 -4.64 -13.07 -14.39
N VAL A 136 -5.35 -12.32 -13.53
CA VAL A 136 -4.83 -11.90 -12.22
C VAL A 136 -4.45 -13.10 -11.36
N SER A 137 -5.31 -14.12 -11.29
CA SER A 137 -5.06 -15.32 -10.50
C SER A 137 -3.81 -16.05 -10.98
N ILE A 138 -3.61 -16.18 -12.30
CA ILE A 138 -2.42 -16.82 -12.87
C ILE A 138 -1.15 -16.03 -12.55
N VAL A 139 -1.17 -14.70 -12.74
CA VAL A 139 -0.02 -13.83 -12.45
C VAL A 139 0.35 -13.90 -10.97
N SER A 140 -0.63 -13.78 -10.08
CA SER A 140 -0.41 -13.90 -8.64
C SER A 140 0.20 -15.26 -8.25
N TRP A 141 -0.22 -16.34 -8.91
CA TRP A 141 0.31 -17.67 -8.67
C TRP A 141 1.76 -17.83 -9.18
N ILE A 142 2.10 -17.20 -10.30
CA ILE A 142 3.48 -17.16 -10.82
C ILE A 142 4.39 -16.37 -9.87
N ASP A 143 3.94 -15.23 -9.37
CA ASP A 143 4.73 -14.43 -8.43
C ASP A 143 4.95 -15.18 -7.12
N LEU A 144 3.92 -15.85 -6.61
CA LEU A 144 4.02 -16.67 -5.40
C LEU A 144 5.00 -17.84 -5.57
N THR A 145 4.99 -18.51 -6.73
CA THR A 145 5.92 -19.62 -7.02
C THR A 145 7.35 -19.19 -7.30
N ARG A 146 7.59 -17.90 -7.58
CA ARG A 146 8.92 -17.29 -7.63
C ARG A 146 9.40 -16.91 -6.24
N TYR A 147 8.54 -16.32 -5.42
CA TYR A 147 8.87 -15.94 -4.03
C TYR A 147 9.14 -17.15 -3.14
N ALA A 148 8.41 -18.26 -3.33
CA ALA A 148 8.62 -19.50 -2.59
C ALA A 148 9.89 -20.28 -2.99
N ARG A 149 10.60 -19.83 -4.04
CA ARG A 149 11.81 -20.48 -4.57
C ARG A 149 13.10 -19.78 -4.14
N CYS A 150 12.99 -18.65 -3.44
CA CYS A 150 14.07 -17.93 -2.79
C CYS A 150 14.06 -18.20 -1.29
#